data_AF-A0A166I449-F1
#
_entry.id   AF-A0A166I449-F1
#
_cell.length_a   1.000
_cell.length_b   1.000
_cell.length_c   1.000
_cell.angle_alpha   90.00
_cell.angle_beta   90.00
_cell.angle_gamma   90.00
#
_symmetry.space_group_name_H-M   'P 1'
#
loop_
_entity.id
_entity.type
_entity.pdbx_description
1 polymer ?
#
loop_
_entity_poly.entity_id
_entity_poly.type
_entity_poly.pdbx_seq_one_letter_code
_entity_poly.pdbx_strand_id
1 'polypeptide(L)'
;MSLLLAALLAIQCLSPAVAQYTTVNCTVVKPWENNKEGQSPCYMFSAALVPCQGFIMTILPLPTGVHYAGPTAENQNVCQCSTVTYSLMAACEYCQNLTSGWNAWSTWSSNCARGTYRNYPMPIPDDTGFPSWAYLDVTVAGTFDPGQAAAATGIESTVPSPASFTLPYGDAPPRRIIKDSKKKKSPVSSSSASSSSAIGSSSTSPLNASGTSSPGAGASAGASASASAGATSSTGSSSASTPISFQAPPASKKSDAGMIAGVVVGALAAAALLAGLVIFLFIAIAGRSGTTFARFRPTMRSRDPDRAPTWTTFHHT
;
A
#
# COMPACT_ATOMS: atom_id res chain seq x y z
N MET A 1 38.13 -26.35 2.26
CA MET A 1 36.79 -26.36 2.89
C MET A 1 36.43 -25.03 3.58
N SER A 2 37.32 -24.39 4.36
CA SER A 2 37.00 -23.11 5.05
C SER A 2 36.56 -21.95 4.14
N LEU A 3 37.20 -21.75 2.98
CA LEU A 3 36.84 -20.68 2.04
C LEU A 3 35.47 -20.87 1.38
N LEU A 4 35.05 -22.13 1.21
CA LEU A 4 33.77 -22.49 0.58
C LEU A 4 32.59 -22.27 1.55
N LEU A 5 32.82 -22.53 2.86
CA LEU A 5 31.83 -22.24 3.91
C LEU A 5 31.63 -20.73 4.10
N ALA A 6 32.71 -19.94 4.08
CA ALA A 6 32.65 -18.49 4.21
C ALA A 6 31.92 -17.84 3.02
N ALA A 7 32.12 -18.36 1.80
CA ALA A 7 31.42 -17.90 0.60
C ALA A 7 29.91 -18.22 0.65
N LEU A 8 29.52 -19.42 1.10
CA LEU A 8 28.11 -19.79 1.27
C LEU A 8 27.39 -18.94 2.33
N LEU A 9 28.06 -18.60 3.44
CA LEU A 9 27.53 -17.67 4.45
C LEU A 9 27.41 -16.23 3.94
N ALA A 10 28.36 -15.76 3.12
CA ALA A 10 28.28 -14.43 2.53
C ALA A 10 27.13 -14.32 1.49
N ILE A 11 26.88 -15.38 0.71
CA ILE A 11 25.78 -15.42 -0.27
C ILE A 11 24.41 -15.38 0.41
N GLN A 12 24.26 -15.90 1.63
CA GLN A 12 23.01 -15.79 2.40
C GLN A 12 22.74 -14.39 2.97
N CYS A 13 23.78 -13.54 3.07
CA CYS A 13 23.62 -12.13 3.42
C CYS A 13 23.34 -11.22 2.21
N LEU A 14 23.57 -11.70 0.97
CA LEU A 14 23.07 -11.05 -0.24
C LEU A 14 21.58 -11.37 -0.41
N SER A 15 20.76 -10.90 0.54
CA SER A 15 19.35 -10.73 0.23
C SER A 15 19.28 -9.72 -0.92
N PRO A 16 18.62 -10.02 -2.05
CA PRO A 16 18.37 -9.00 -3.05
C PRO A 16 17.64 -7.87 -2.33
N ALA A 17 18.29 -6.71 -2.21
CA ALA A 17 17.62 -5.49 -1.83
C ALA A 17 16.71 -5.13 -3.01
N VAL A 18 15.56 -5.80 -3.06
CA VAL A 18 14.42 -5.29 -3.84
C VAL A 18 14.21 -3.89 -3.31
N ALA A 19 14.25 -2.88 -4.16
CA ALA A 19 14.00 -1.51 -3.73
C ALA A 19 12.62 -1.50 -3.05
N GLN A 20 12.60 -1.46 -1.72
CA GLN A 20 11.35 -1.57 -0.97
C GLN A 20 10.69 -0.21 -1.02
N TYR A 21 9.54 -0.12 -1.70
CA TYR A 21 8.74 1.11 -1.83
C TYR A 21 8.01 1.51 -0.54
N THR A 22 8.37 0.86 0.57
CA THR A 22 7.84 1.06 1.91
C THR A 22 8.99 0.97 2.89
N THR A 23 9.05 1.91 3.84
CA THR A 23 9.97 1.84 4.98
C THR A 23 9.34 1.09 6.15
N VAL A 24 8.09 0.64 6.00
CA VAL A 24 7.37 -0.14 6.99
C VAL A 24 7.93 -1.56 7.01
N ASN A 25 8.52 -1.93 8.14
CA ASN A 25 8.89 -3.31 8.43
C ASN A 25 7.78 -3.95 9.27
N CYS A 26 7.12 -4.95 8.71
CA CYS A 26 6.11 -5.70 9.45
C CYS A 26 6.79 -6.56 10.51
N THR A 27 6.44 -6.32 11.77
CA THR A 27 7.08 -7.02 12.91
C THR A 27 6.61 -8.47 13.02
N VAL A 28 5.41 -8.78 12.51
CA VAL A 28 4.86 -10.13 12.43
C VAL A 28 4.24 -10.31 11.05
N VAL A 29 5.02 -10.78 10.08
CA VAL A 29 4.46 -11.17 8.77
C VAL A 29 3.83 -12.53 8.91
N LYS A 30 2.50 -12.61 8.79
CA LYS A 30 1.82 -13.91 8.65
C LYS A 30 1.88 -14.34 7.17
N PRO A 31 2.04 -15.64 6.87
CA PRO A 31 2.13 -16.12 5.49
C PRO A 31 0.94 -15.73 4.59
N TRP A 32 -0.25 -15.54 5.17
CA TRP A 32 -1.46 -15.17 4.44
C TRP A 32 -1.52 -13.67 4.08
N GLU A 33 -0.74 -12.82 4.74
CA GLU A 33 -0.78 -11.36 4.55
C GLU A 33 -0.08 -10.93 3.26
N ASN A 34 0.95 -11.66 2.87
CA ASN A 34 1.69 -11.35 1.65
C ASN A 34 0.98 -11.95 0.44
N ASN A 35 1.10 -11.25 -0.69
CA ASN A 35 0.73 -11.82 -1.98
C ASN A 35 1.77 -12.84 -2.47
N LYS A 36 1.53 -13.45 -3.64
CA LYS A 36 2.39 -14.48 -4.23
C LYS A 36 3.78 -13.94 -4.63
N GLU A 37 3.92 -12.64 -4.84
CA GLU A 37 5.21 -11.94 -5.02
C GLU A 37 5.96 -11.70 -3.71
N GLY A 38 5.37 -12.06 -2.56
CA GLY A 38 5.96 -11.84 -1.24
C GLY A 38 5.90 -10.37 -0.78
N GLN A 39 5.03 -9.57 -1.37
CA GLN A 39 4.87 -8.16 -1.05
C GLN A 39 3.93 -7.98 0.15
N SER A 40 4.27 -7.04 1.03
CA SER A 40 3.49 -6.76 2.22
C SER A 40 2.19 -6.02 1.90
N PRO A 41 1.18 -6.05 2.80
CA PRO A 41 -0.04 -5.25 2.66
C PRO A 41 0.21 -3.76 2.44
N CYS A 42 1.25 -3.20 3.06
CA CYS A 42 1.63 -1.80 2.89
C CYS A 42 2.10 -1.49 1.46
N TYR A 43 2.85 -2.41 0.86
CA TYR A 43 3.24 -2.29 -0.54
C TYR A 43 2.02 -2.39 -1.46
N MET A 44 1.18 -3.41 -1.26
CA MET A 44 -0.03 -3.61 -2.05
C MET A 44 -0.98 -2.40 -1.99
N PHE A 45 -1.14 -1.79 -0.81
CA PHE A 45 -1.89 -0.55 -0.66
C PHE A 45 -1.30 0.57 -1.52
N SER A 46 0.02 0.78 -1.47
CA SER A 46 0.68 1.81 -2.27
C SER A 46 0.50 1.56 -3.77
N ALA A 47 0.66 0.31 -4.21
CA ALA A 47 0.41 -0.11 -5.59
C ALA A 47 -1.05 0.12 -6.02
N ALA A 48 -2.02 -0.10 -5.13
CA ALA A 48 -3.44 0.15 -5.38
C ALA A 48 -3.77 1.64 -5.61
N LEU A 49 -2.90 2.57 -5.22
CA LEU A 49 -3.11 4.00 -5.46
C LEU A 49 -2.49 4.49 -6.78
N VAL A 50 -1.50 3.78 -7.31
CA VAL A 50 -0.74 4.20 -8.51
C VAL A 50 -1.65 4.51 -9.71
N PRO A 51 -2.66 3.69 -10.07
CA PRO A 51 -3.50 3.98 -11.23
C PRO A 51 -4.32 5.28 -11.12
N CYS A 52 -4.59 5.75 -9.89
CA CYS A 52 -5.34 6.98 -9.66
C CYS A 52 -4.43 8.21 -9.48
N GLN A 53 -3.24 8.03 -8.92
CA GLN A 53 -2.35 9.14 -8.55
C GLN A 53 -1.18 9.34 -9.52
N GLY A 54 -0.79 8.30 -10.25
CA GLY A 54 0.35 8.31 -11.17
C GLY A 54 1.72 8.21 -10.49
N PHE A 55 1.75 8.02 -9.17
CA PHE A 55 2.98 7.82 -8.39
C PHE A 55 2.72 6.86 -7.24
N ILE A 56 3.81 6.31 -6.71
CA ILE A 56 3.82 5.39 -5.58
C ILE A 56 3.84 6.21 -4.29
N MET A 57 2.93 5.91 -3.36
CA MET A 57 2.88 6.54 -2.04
C MET A 57 3.84 5.84 -1.09
N THR A 58 4.77 6.58 -0.50
CA THR A 58 5.61 6.03 0.57
C THR A 58 4.80 5.95 1.85
N ILE A 59 4.61 4.72 2.35
CA ILE A 59 3.95 4.47 3.62
C ILE A 59 4.99 4.55 4.74
N LEU A 60 4.72 5.39 5.75
CA LEU A 60 5.58 5.62 6.89
C LEU A 60 5.14 4.75 8.08
N PRO A 61 6.09 4.25 8.91
CA PRO A 61 5.74 3.54 10.14
C PRO A 61 4.85 4.37 11.06
N LEU A 62 3.80 3.75 11.61
CA LEU A 62 2.92 4.38 12.58
C LEU A 62 3.46 4.26 14.01
N PRO A 63 3.34 5.32 14.84
CA PRO A 63 3.45 5.18 16.28
C PRO A 63 2.35 4.27 16.86
N THR A 64 2.60 3.69 18.03
CA THR A 64 1.59 2.87 18.73
C THR A 64 0.30 3.66 18.98
N GLY A 65 -0.85 3.07 18.60
CA GLY A 65 -2.18 3.66 18.82
C GLY A 65 -2.58 4.72 17.79
N VAL A 66 -1.79 4.95 16.75
CA VAL A 66 -2.14 5.83 15.62
C VAL A 66 -2.52 4.97 14.41
N HIS A 67 -3.45 5.45 13.60
CA HIS A 67 -3.86 4.83 12.34
C HIS A 67 -3.62 5.77 11.15
N TYR A 68 -3.62 5.22 9.94
CA TYR A 68 -3.66 6.02 8.74
C TYR A 68 -5.05 6.66 8.58
N ALA A 69 -5.05 7.93 8.21
CA ALA A 69 -6.27 8.63 7.85
C ALA A 69 -6.83 8.09 6.53
N GLY A 70 -8.17 8.01 6.46
CA GLY A 70 -8.86 7.79 5.19
C GLY A 70 -8.76 9.00 4.25
N PRO A 71 -9.43 8.93 3.10
CA PRO A 71 -9.50 10.03 2.14
C PRO A 71 -10.10 11.29 2.77
N THR A 72 -9.60 12.45 2.34
CA THR A 72 -10.18 13.76 2.61
C THR A 72 -11.08 14.19 1.46
N ALA A 73 -11.86 15.25 1.65
CA ALA A 73 -12.72 15.79 0.60
C ALA A 73 -11.93 16.21 -0.66
N GLU A 74 -10.66 16.61 -0.49
CA GLU A 74 -9.79 17.10 -1.56
C GLU A 74 -9.06 15.98 -2.31
N ASN A 75 -8.74 14.86 -1.65
CA ASN A 75 -7.91 13.80 -2.24
C ASN A 75 -8.69 12.52 -2.63
N GLN A 76 -9.98 12.43 -2.27
CA GLN A 76 -10.82 11.28 -2.60
C GLN A 76 -10.80 10.96 -4.10
N ASN A 77 -10.67 9.67 -4.41
CA ASN A 77 -10.69 9.15 -5.76
C ASN A 77 -11.21 7.71 -5.77
N VAL A 78 -11.44 7.17 -6.97
CA VAL A 78 -12.04 5.84 -7.13
C VAL A 78 -11.20 4.73 -6.49
N CYS A 79 -9.87 4.82 -6.51
CA CYS A 79 -9.00 3.83 -5.85
C CYS A 79 -9.17 3.89 -4.33
N GLN A 80 -9.08 5.08 -3.75
CA GLN A 80 -9.16 5.30 -2.31
C GLN A 80 -10.52 4.94 -1.69
N CYS A 81 -11.59 5.12 -2.45
CA CYS A 81 -12.96 4.82 -2.03
C CYS A 81 -13.40 3.36 -2.29
N SER A 82 -12.43 2.47 -2.58
CA SER A 82 -12.66 1.04 -2.71
C SER A 82 -12.50 0.31 -1.36
N THR A 83 -13.38 -0.65 -1.09
CA THR A 83 -13.25 -1.57 0.05
C THR A 83 -11.96 -2.37 0.00
N VAL A 84 -11.46 -2.68 -1.21
CA VAL A 84 -10.20 -3.41 -1.39
C VAL A 84 -9.01 -2.58 -0.91
N THR A 85 -8.94 -1.31 -1.32
CA THR A 85 -7.89 -0.39 -0.88
C THR A 85 -7.92 -0.16 0.63
N TYR A 86 -9.11 -0.07 1.22
CA TYR A 86 -9.27 -0.02 2.67
C TYR A 86 -8.74 -1.28 3.36
N SER A 87 -9.11 -2.47 2.88
CA SER A 87 -8.65 -3.74 3.45
C SER A 87 -7.11 -3.86 3.40
N LEU A 88 -6.50 -3.46 2.28
CA LEU A 88 -5.03 -3.43 2.15
C LEU A 88 -4.38 -2.48 3.16
N MET A 89 -4.99 -1.30 3.40
CA MET A 89 -4.47 -0.37 4.41
C MET A 89 -4.66 -0.89 5.84
N ALA A 90 -5.83 -1.42 6.16
CA ALA A 90 -6.10 -1.96 7.49
C ALA A 90 -5.19 -3.16 7.80
N ALA A 91 -4.93 -4.02 6.81
CA ALA A 91 -3.93 -5.07 6.92
C ALA A 91 -2.51 -4.51 7.08
N CYS A 92 -2.16 -3.40 6.42
CA CYS A 92 -0.88 -2.72 6.62
C CYS A 92 -0.70 -2.22 8.07
N GLU A 93 -1.76 -1.72 8.69
CA GLU A 93 -1.74 -1.32 10.10
C GLU A 93 -1.62 -2.53 11.03
N TYR A 94 -2.37 -3.60 10.75
CA TYR A 94 -2.26 -4.85 11.49
C TYR A 94 -0.83 -5.44 11.43
N CYS A 95 -0.22 -5.43 10.25
CA CYS A 95 1.16 -5.89 9.98
C CYS A 95 2.21 -5.10 10.78
N GLN A 96 1.92 -3.85 11.14
CA GLN A 96 2.73 -3.00 12.03
C GLN A 96 2.52 -3.30 13.51
N ASN A 97 1.84 -4.39 13.85
CA ASN A 97 1.50 -4.84 15.21
C ASN A 97 0.59 -3.86 15.96
N LEU A 98 -0.31 -3.21 15.20
CA LEU A 98 -1.47 -2.54 15.76
C LEU A 98 -2.58 -3.58 15.86
N THR A 99 -2.69 -4.26 17.01
CA THR A 99 -3.68 -5.33 17.23
C THR A 99 -5.13 -4.83 17.32
N SER A 100 -5.31 -3.54 17.57
CA SER A 100 -6.59 -2.84 17.52
C SER A 100 -6.29 -1.35 17.36
N GLY A 101 -6.66 -0.77 16.22
CA GLY A 101 -6.29 0.63 15.94
C GLY A 101 -6.75 1.17 14.60
N TRP A 102 -7.06 0.33 13.63
CA TRP A 102 -7.49 0.79 12.31
C TRP A 102 -8.87 1.43 12.30
N ASN A 103 -9.02 2.38 11.39
CA ASN A 103 -10.28 3.06 11.17
C ASN A 103 -11.38 2.07 10.77
N ALA A 104 -12.57 2.23 11.32
CA ALA A 104 -13.76 1.55 10.80
C ALA A 104 -14.02 1.98 9.35
N TRP A 105 -14.67 1.13 8.57
CA TRP A 105 -14.99 1.43 7.17
C TRP A 105 -15.85 2.69 7.05
N SER A 106 -16.78 2.92 7.97
CA SER A 106 -17.61 4.13 8.01
C SER A 106 -16.79 5.41 8.18
N THR A 107 -15.75 5.37 9.02
CA THR A 107 -14.81 6.49 9.21
C THR A 107 -13.97 6.70 7.96
N TRP A 108 -13.41 5.62 7.40
CA TRP A 108 -12.59 5.68 6.18
C TRP A 108 -13.38 6.25 5.00
N SER A 109 -14.60 5.75 4.79
CA SER A 109 -15.43 6.13 3.64
C SER A 109 -16.19 7.45 3.81
N SER A 110 -16.01 8.16 4.93
CA SER A 110 -16.76 9.37 5.28
C SER A 110 -16.68 10.48 4.22
N ASN A 111 -15.53 10.64 3.55
CA ASN A 111 -15.35 11.66 2.50
C ASN A 111 -15.55 11.13 1.07
N CYS A 112 -16.01 9.89 0.88
CA CYS A 112 -16.24 9.29 -0.44
C CYS A 112 -17.55 9.76 -1.08
N ALA A 113 -17.64 11.05 -1.38
CA ALA A 113 -18.83 11.71 -1.92
C ALA A 113 -19.26 11.18 -3.29
N ARG A 114 -18.33 10.62 -4.07
CA ARG A 114 -18.61 10.00 -5.37
C ARG A 114 -19.09 8.54 -5.27
N GLY A 115 -19.34 8.06 -4.06
CA GLY A 115 -19.72 6.69 -3.78
C GLY A 115 -18.53 5.79 -3.42
N THR A 116 -18.86 4.59 -2.97
CA THR A 116 -17.89 3.56 -2.58
C THR A 116 -17.92 2.39 -3.55
N TYR A 117 -16.79 1.70 -3.67
CA TYR A 117 -16.62 0.58 -4.60
C TYR A 117 -16.37 -0.70 -3.82
N ARG A 118 -17.25 -1.70 -3.96
CA ARG A 118 -17.10 -3.03 -3.33
C ARG A 118 -15.96 -3.87 -3.90
N ASN A 119 -15.49 -3.49 -5.09
CA ASN A 119 -14.37 -4.12 -5.79
C ASN A 119 -13.29 -3.06 -6.07
N TYR A 120 -12.09 -3.51 -6.45
CA TYR A 120 -11.04 -2.61 -6.93
C TYR A 120 -11.37 -2.13 -8.35
N PRO A 121 -11.51 -0.81 -8.58
CA PRO A 121 -12.07 -0.30 -9.83
C PRO A 121 -11.05 -0.06 -10.95
N MET A 122 -9.76 -0.22 -10.65
CA MET A 122 -8.67 0.06 -11.59
C MET A 122 -7.96 -1.24 -11.99
N PRO A 123 -7.22 -1.25 -13.12
CA PRO A 123 -6.33 -2.36 -13.41
C PRO A 123 -5.26 -2.49 -12.31
N ILE A 124 -4.96 -3.73 -11.91
CA ILE A 124 -3.91 -4.03 -10.95
C ILE A 124 -2.56 -3.94 -11.69
N PRO A 125 -1.54 -3.25 -11.15
CA PRO A 125 -0.21 -3.20 -11.77
C PRO A 125 0.40 -4.59 -11.98
N ASP A 126 1.12 -4.80 -13.09
CA ASP A 126 1.63 -6.12 -13.51
C ASP A 126 2.63 -6.75 -12.52
N ASP A 127 3.23 -5.93 -11.64
CA ASP A 127 4.22 -6.33 -10.65
C ASP A 127 3.61 -6.61 -9.28
N THR A 128 2.28 -6.64 -9.15
CA THR A 128 1.59 -6.94 -7.89
C THR A 128 0.30 -7.72 -8.11
N GLY A 129 -0.22 -8.30 -7.05
CA GLY A 129 -1.57 -8.83 -7.00
C GLY A 129 -2.20 -8.60 -5.64
N PHE A 130 -3.54 -8.60 -5.63
CA PHE A 130 -4.33 -8.41 -4.41
C PHE A 130 -4.92 -9.75 -3.96
N PRO A 131 -4.54 -10.26 -2.78
CA PRO A 131 -5.06 -11.51 -2.24
C PRO A 131 -6.58 -11.49 -2.10
N SER A 132 -7.18 -12.68 -2.12
CA SER A 132 -8.63 -12.83 -1.97
C SER A 132 -9.18 -12.22 -0.68
N TRP A 133 -8.41 -12.22 0.41
CA TRP A 133 -8.81 -11.58 1.67
C TRP A 133 -9.06 -10.07 1.54
N ALA A 134 -8.42 -9.39 0.58
CA ALA A 134 -8.62 -7.96 0.38
C ALA A 134 -10.04 -7.63 -0.13
N TYR A 135 -10.73 -8.63 -0.69
CA TYR A 135 -12.07 -8.50 -1.26
C TYR A 135 -13.18 -8.95 -0.29
N LEU A 136 -12.85 -9.26 0.97
CA LEU A 136 -13.87 -9.52 1.99
C LEU A 136 -14.77 -8.29 2.20
N ASP A 137 -16.04 -8.54 2.49
CA ASP A 137 -17.05 -7.49 2.60
C ASP A 137 -16.99 -6.74 3.94
N VAL A 138 -16.10 -5.76 4.01
CA VAL A 138 -15.95 -4.85 5.16
C VAL A 138 -17.16 -3.93 5.37
N THR A 139 -18.09 -3.84 4.41
CA THR A 139 -19.28 -2.98 4.56
C THR A 139 -20.32 -3.58 5.50
N VAL A 140 -20.36 -4.91 5.59
CA VAL A 140 -21.24 -5.64 6.50
C VAL A 140 -20.61 -5.77 7.88
N ALA A 141 -19.31 -6.11 7.93
CA ALA A 141 -18.57 -6.21 9.18
C ALA A 141 -18.31 -4.84 9.84
N GLY A 142 -18.34 -3.76 9.05
CA GLY A 142 -18.01 -2.40 9.48
C GLY A 142 -16.51 -2.14 9.67
N THR A 143 -15.68 -3.18 9.56
CA THR A 143 -14.23 -3.10 9.75
C THR A 143 -13.51 -4.27 9.07
N PHE A 144 -12.19 -4.16 8.96
CA PHE A 144 -11.32 -5.28 8.61
C PHE A 144 -11.20 -6.27 9.77
N ASP A 145 -11.25 -7.57 9.48
CA ASP A 145 -11.09 -8.66 10.46
C ASP A 145 -9.92 -9.56 10.05
N PRO A 146 -8.78 -9.52 10.78
CA PRO A 146 -7.62 -10.36 10.49
C PRO A 146 -7.89 -11.86 10.56
N GLY A 147 -8.84 -12.29 11.41
CA GLY A 147 -9.23 -13.70 11.54
C GLY A 147 -9.98 -14.19 10.31
N GLN A 148 -10.92 -13.40 9.79
CA GLN A 148 -11.58 -13.71 8.51
C GLN A 148 -10.62 -13.62 7.33
N ALA A 149 -9.73 -12.64 7.33
CA ALA A 149 -8.70 -12.50 6.30
C ALA A 149 -7.76 -13.72 6.26
N ALA A 150 -7.31 -14.19 7.43
CA ALA A 150 -6.49 -15.40 7.54
C ALA A 150 -7.22 -16.67 7.09
N ALA A 151 -8.55 -16.72 7.24
CA ALA A 151 -9.38 -17.85 6.83
C ALA A 151 -9.82 -17.79 5.36
N ALA A 152 -9.58 -16.67 4.66
CA ALA A 152 -10.03 -16.49 3.29
C ALA A 152 -9.27 -17.44 2.36
N THR A 153 -10.02 -18.27 1.65
CA THR A 153 -9.50 -19.15 0.60
C THR A 153 -9.93 -18.61 -0.76
N GLY A 154 -8.97 -18.17 -1.56
CA GLY A 154 -9.27 -17.69 -2.91
C GLY A 154 -8.00 -17.32 -3.64
N ILE A 155 -8.07 -17.37 -4.97
CA ILE A 155 -6.95 -16.97 -5.81
C ILE A 155 -6.74 -15.45 -5.73
N GLU A 156 -5.48 -15.05 -5.84
CA GLU A 156 -5.10 -13.66 -5.92
C GLU A 156 -5.57 -13.02 -7.22
N SER A 157 -6.04 -11.78 -7.15
CA SER A 157 -6.39 -10.99 -8.33
C SER A 157 -5.13 -10.32 -8.88
N THR A 158 -4.74 -10.69 -10.09
CA THR A 158 -3.51 -10.19 -10.73
C THR A 158 -3.75 -9.64 -12.14
N VAL A 159 -4.98 -9.18 -12.40
CA VAL A 159 -5.41 -8.92 -13.78
C VAL A 159 -5.16 -7.46 -14.16
N PRO A 160 -4.37 -7.18 -15.21
CA PRO A 160 -4.46 -5.94 -15.97
C PRO A 160 -5.61 -6.07 -16.97
N SER A 161 -6.79 -6.46 -16.50
CA SER A 161 -7.98 -6.45 -17.34
C SER A 161 -8.90 -5.40 -16.76
N PRO A 162 -9.27 -4.36 -17.51
CA PRO A 162 -10.36 -3.51 -17.09
C PRO A 162 -11.56 -4.44 -16.99
N ALA A 163 -11.92 -4.83 -15.76
CA ALA A 163 -13.24 -5.37 -15.49
C ALA A 163 -14.18 -4.46 -16.26
N SER A 164 -14.84 -5.02 -17.28
CA SER A 164 -15.69 -4.24 -18.16
C SER A 164 -16.70 -3.57 -17.24
N PHE A 165 -16.45 -2.30 -16.96
CA PHE A 165 -17.25 -1.48 -16.07
C PHE A 165 -18.54 -1.29 -16.84
N THR A 166 -19.46 -2.22 -16.65
CA THR A 166 -20.87 -1.88 -16.70
C THR A 166 -21.03 -1.03 -15.45
N LEU A 167 -20.73 0.27 -15.58
CA LEU A 167 -21.22 1.24 -14.63
C LEU A 167 -22.70 0.89 -14.41
N PRO A 168 -23.22 0.94 -13.17
CA PRO A 168 -24.63 1.26 -13.03
C PRO A 168 -24.79 2.64 -13.68
N TYR A 169 -25.01 2.62 -14.99
CA TYR A 169 -25.46 3.74 -15.78
C TYR A 169 -26.76 4.10 -15.10
N GLY A 170 -26.68 5.13 -14.24
CA GLY A 170 -27.85 5.74 -13.66
C GLY A 170 -28.84 5.90 -14.80
N ASP A 171 -30.04 5.37 -14.59
CA ASP A 171 -31.17 5.54 -15.48
C ASP A 171 -31.13 6.95 -16.06
N ALA A 172 -30.74 7.06 -17.33
CA ALA A 172 -30.95 8.28 -18.05
C ALA A 172 -32.45 8.55 -17.97
N PRO A 173 -32.88 9.71 -17.44
CA PRO A 173 -34.29 10.00 -17.31
C PRO A 173 -34.96 9.84 -18.69
N PRO A 174 -36.14 9.21 -18.77
CA PRO A 174 -36.75 8.83 -20.02
C PRO A 174 -36.87 10.06 -20.92
N ARG A 175 -36.15 10.00 -22.04
CA ARG A 175 -36.19 11.01 -23.10
C ARG A 175 -37.61 11.06 -23.63
N ARG A 176 -38.43 12.00 -23.14
CA ARG A 176 -39.77 12.25 -23.69
C ARG A 176 -39.61 12.51 -25.19
N ILE A 177 -40.18 11.62 -25.99
CA ILE A 177 -40.36 11.80 -27.42
C ILE A 177 -41.39 12.93 -27.58
N ILE A 178 -40.90 14.16 -27.72
CA ILE A 178 -41.75 15.27 -28.17
C ILE A 178 -42.00 15.04 -29.65
N LYS A 179 -43.21 14.60 -29.97
CA LYS A 179 -43.73 14.60 -31.34
C LYS A 179 -43.93 16.06 -31.76
N ASP A 180 -43.23 16.41 -32.84
CA ASP A 180 -43.32 17.66 -33.56
C ASP A 180 -44.76 17.91 -34.05
N SER A 181 -45.31 19.09 -33.80
CA SER A 181 -46.50 19.60 -34.47
C SER A 181 -46.47 21.11 -34.57
N LYS A 182 -46.30 21.54 -35.82
CA LYS A 182 -46.52 22.89 -36.37
C LYS A 182 -47.69 23.63 -35.70
N LYS A 183 -47.52 24.93 -35.47
CA LYS A 183 -48.08 26.05 -36.30
C LYS A 183 -48.44 27.29 -35.45
N LYS A 184 -48.14 28.45 -36.03
CA LYS A 184 -48.83 29.77 -35.98
C LYS A 184 -48.42 30.83 -34.93
N LYS A 185 -47.83 31.90 -35.50
CA LYS A 185 -48.16 33.35 -35.41
C LYS A 185 -48.05 34.09 -34.05
N SER A 186 -47.25 35.16 -34.08
CA SER A 186 -47.06 36.30 -33.16
C SER A 186 -48.36 37.04 -32.74
N PRO A 187 -48.33 38.21 -32.05
CA PRO A 187 -47.26 38.93 -31.29
C PRO A 187 -47.76 39.45 -29.90
N VAL A 188 -46.92 40.23 -29.19
CA VAL A 188 -47.23 41.41 -28.31
C VAL A 188 -46.56 41.38 -26.92
N SER A 189 -45.59 42.30 -26.78
CA SER A 189 -45.36 43.33 -25.76
C SER A 189 -45.47 43.07 -24.24
N SER A 190 -44.39 43.50 -23.56
CA SER A 190 -44.36 44.40 -22.38
C SER A 190 -44.43 43.86 -20.94
N SER A 191 -43.43 44.35 -20.17
CA SER A 191 -43.54 44.86 -18.79
C SER A 191 -43.37 43.95 -17.56
N SER A 192 -42.22 44.19 -16.90
CA SER A 192 -42.04 44.58 -15.48
C SER A 192 -42.23 43.61 -14.29
N ALA A 193 -41.31 43.83 -13.33
CA ALA A 193 -41.43 43.77 -11.87
C ALA A 193 -41.13 42.45 -11.12
N SER A 194 -40.01 42.52 -10.39
CA SER A 194 -39.86 42.30 -8.94
C SER A 194 -40.48 41.07 -8.28
N SER A 195 -39.68 40.31 -7.53
CA SER A 195 -39.88 40.10 -6.07
C SER A 195 -38.76 39.26 -5.47
N SER A 196 -38.09 39.88 -4.51
CA SER A 196 -37.16 39.29 -3.54
C SER A 196 -37.95 38.49 -2.49
N SER A 197 -37.41 37.36 -2.04
CA SER A 197 -37.86 36.74 -0.79
C SER A 197 -36.67 36.09 -0.08
N ALA A 198 -36.28 36.73 1.01
CA ALA A 198 -35.33 36.22 1.98
C ALA A 198 -36.03 35.24 2.92
N ILE A 199 -35.39 34.10 3.18
CA ILE A 199 -35.76 33.15 4.23
C ILE A 199 -34.51 32.99 5.09
N GLY A 200 -34.63 33.14 6.41
CA GLY A 200 -33.49 32.95 7.32
C GLY A 200 -33.75 33.32 8.77
N SER A 201 -34.79 32.73 9.37
CA SER A 201 -35.01 32.69 10.82
C SER A 201 -33.90 31.86 11.49
N SER A 202 -33.20 32.43 12.47
CA SER A 202 -33.45 32.26 13.92
C SER A 202 -32.83 30.99 14.52
N SER A 203 -31.71 31.25 15.19
CA SER A 203 -31.07 30.51 16.26
C SER A 203 -32.06 29.99 17.30
N THR A 204 -31.86 28.76 17.79
CA THR A 204 -32.05 28.40 19.21
C THR A 204 -31.33 27.09 19.50
N SER A 205 -30.28 27.16 20.34
CA SER A 205 -29.82 26.03 21.15
C SER A 205 -30.83 25.77 22.27
N PRO A 206 -30.80 24.59 22.91
CA PRO A 206 -30.19 24.59 24.24
C PRO A 206 -29.38 23.34 24.59
N LEU A 207 -28.61 23.57 25.66
CA LEU A 207 -27.71 22.72 26.39
C LEU A 207 -28.42 21.63 27.21
N ASN A 208 -27.57 20.72 27.70
CA ASN A 208 -27.63 20.12 29.04
C ASN A 208 -28.29 18.72 29.15
N ALA A 209 -27.50 17.69 29.47
CA ALA A 209 -27.43 17.18 30.84
C ALA A 209 -26.49 15.97 30.94
N SER A 210 -25.64 16.05 31.95
CA SER A 210 -24.69 15.08 32.45
C SER A 210 -25.36 13.81 33.00
N GLY A 211 -24.66 12.68 32.92
CA GLY A 211 -25.06 11.42 33.54
C GLY A 211 -23.84 10.56 33.89
N THR A 212 -23.28 10.82 35.06
CA THR A 212 -22.20 10.06 35.71
C THR A 212 -22.74 8.78 36.35
N SER A 213 -22.09 7.63 36.14
CA SER A 213 -22.00 6.54 37.14
C SER A 213 -20.96 5.48 36.75
N SER A 214 -19.90 5.40 37.57
CA SER A 214 -18.99 4.25 37.76
C SER A 214 -19.53 3.34 38.89
N PRO A 215 -18.82 2.29 39.36
CA PRO A 215 -18.13 1.19 38.67
C PRO A 215 -18.63 -0.20 39.17
N GLY A 216 -18.36 -1.27 38.43
CA GLY A 216 -18.63 -2.65 38.83
C GLY A 216 -17.38 -3.52 38.81
N ALA A 217 -16.93 -3.92 40.00
CA ALA A 217 -15.81 -4.83 40.23
C ALA A 217 -16.15 -6.28 39.85
N GLY A 218 -15.17 -7.00 39.32
CA GLY A 218 -15.24 -8.45 39.10
C GLY A 218 -13.83 -9.03 39.04
N ALA A 219 -13.37 -9.55 40.18
CA ALA A 219 -12.13 -10.29 40.31
C ALA A 219 -12.33 -11.76 39.93
N SER A 220 -11.33 -12.36 39.28
CA SER A 220 -11.05 -13.79 39.45
C SER A 220 -9.62 -14.11 39.02
N ALA A 221 -8.86 -14.56 40.01
CA ALA A 221 -7.51 -15.09 39.93
C ALA A 221 -7.46 -16.44 39.19
N GLY A 222 -6.33 -16.72 38.57
CA GLY A 222 -6.02 -18.01 37.96
C GLY A 222 -4.51 -18.17 37.81
N ALA A 223 -3.82 -18.37 38.93
CA ALA A 223 -2.43 -18.80 38.94
C ALA A 223 -2.34 -20.26 38.48
N SER A 224 -1.36 -20.58 37.65
CA SER A 224 -0.80 -21.93 37.54
C SER A 224 0.65 -21.84 37.11
N ALA A 225 1.51 -21.90 38.12
CA ALA A 225 2.91 -22.26 37.96
C ALA A 225 3.00 -23.77 37.68
N SER A 226 3.94 -24.16 36.82
CA SER A 226 4.53 -25.50 36.87
C SER A 226 6.00 -25.38 36.52
N ALA A 227 6.81 -25.59 37.55
CA ALA A 227 8.24 -25.80 37.48
C ALA A 227 8.53 -27.30 37.40
N SER A 228 9.54 -27.68 36.62
CA SER A 228 10.32 -28.93 36.74
C SER A 228 11.51 -28.78 35.78
N ALA A 229 12.74 -28.46 36.20
CA ALA A 229 13.69 -29.20 37.04
C ALA A 229 14.29 -30.46 36.37
N GLY A 230 15.63 -30.47 36.31
CA GLY A 230 16.50 -31.63 36.05
C GLY A 230 17.07 -31.68 34.62
N ALA A 231 18.34 -31.96 34.32
CA ALA A 231 19.53 -32.32 35.11
C ALA A 231 20.76 -32.07 34.19
N THR A 232 21.84 -31.47 34.67
CA THR A 232 23.12 -32.12 35.04
C THR A 232 23.63 -33.20 34.07
N SER A 233 24.73 -32.94 33.36
CA SER A 233 25.90 -33.85 33.33
C SER A 233 27.08 -33.29 32.54
N SER A 234 28.19 -33.23 33.25
CA SER A 234 29.58 -33.00 32.86
C SER A 234 30.22 -34.14 32.07
N THR A 235 31.07 -33.84 31.09
CA THR A 235 32.23 -34.66 30.67
C THR A 235 33.15 -33.71 29.88
N GLY A 236 34.40 -33.40 30.25
CA GLY A 236 35.39 -34.15 31.01
C GLY A 236 36.26 -34.95 30.06
N SER A 237 37.21 -34.33 29.36
CA SER A 237 38.34 -35.06 28.76
C SER A 237 39.57 -34.16 28.62
N SER A 238 40.56 -34.58 29.37
CA SER A 238 41.89 -34.01 29.54
C SER A 238 42.88 -34.70 28.60
N SER A 239 44.01 -34.03 28.41
CA SER A 239 45.35 -34.60 28.20
C SER A 239 45.72 -35.16 26.82
N ALA A 240 46.63 -34.46 26.14
CA ALA A 240 47.82 -35.09 25.56
C ALA A 240 48.91 -34.04 25.34
N SER A 241 49.91 -34.09 26.21
CA SER A 241 51.17 -33.35 26.14
C SER A 241 52.10 -34.04 25.13
N THR A 242 52.67 -33.29 24.19
CA THR A 242 53.83 -33.73 23.40
C THR A 242 54.95 -32.69 23.50
N PRO A 243 56.18 -33.08 23.86
CA PRO A 243 57.32 -32.18 23.88
C PRO A 243 57.90 -32.06 22.47
N ILE A 244 58.06 -30.83 21.97
CA ILE A 244 58.76 -30.60 20.70
C ILE A 244 60.00 -29.75 20.97
N SER A 245 61.11 -30.36 20.56
CA SER A 245 62.49 -29.95 20.72
C SER A 245 62.80 -28.59 20.09
N PHE A 246 63.57 -27.79 20.81
CA PHE A 246 64.27 -26.62 20.27
C PHE A 246 65.31 -27.08 19.25
N GLN A 247 65.20 -26.60 18.00
CA GLN A 247 66.28 -26.69 17.03
C GLN A 247 66.52 -25.31 16.39
N ALA A 248 67.75 -24.85 16.52
CA ALA A 248 68.24 -23.55 16.08
C ALA A 248 68.22 -23.40 14.55
N PRO A 249 67.99 -22.19 14.00
CA PRO A 249 67.97 -21.96 12.57
C PRO A 249 69.38 -21.74 11.98
N PRO A 250 69.72 -22.36 10.83
CA PRO A 250 70.87 -21.98 10.03
C PRO A 250 70.53 -20.86 9.02
N ALA A 251 71.58 -20.14 8.64
CA ALA A 251 71.56 -18.83 8.04
C ALA A 251 71.07 -18.74 6.59
N SER A 252 70.49 -17.57 6.29
CA SER A 252 70.60 -16.77 5.04
C SER A 252 70.33 -17.47 3.70
N LYS A 253 69.17 -17.22 3.09
CA LYS A 253 69.02 -17.11 1.63
C LYS A 253 68.06 -15.98 1.22
N LYS A 254 68.45 -15.36 0.11
CA LYS A 254 68.04 -14.07 -0.48
C LYS A 254 66.53 -13.98 -0.74
N SER A 255 65.98 -12.80 -0.45
CA SER A 255 64.56 -12.46 -0.44
C SER A 255 64.00 -12.22 -1.84
N ASP A 256 62.95 -12.97 -2.22
CA ASP A 256 62.07 -12.70 -3.38
C ASP A 256 60.66 -12.30 -2.88
N ALA A 257 60.60 -11.36 -1.94
CA ALA A 257 59.36 -10.84 -1.34
C ALA A 257 58.53 -9.93 -2.27
N GLY A 258 58.98 -9.69 -3.51
CA GLY A 258 58.38 -8.69 -4.40
C GLY A 258 57.09 -9.14 -5.13
N MET A 259 56.82 -10.43 -5.26
CA MET A 259 55.78 -10.91 -6.20
C MET A 259 54.44 -11.28 -5.53
N ILE A 260 54.43 -11.62 -4.24
CA ILE A 260 53.21 -12.04 -3.53
C ILE A 260 52.38 -10.83 -3.06
N ALA A 261 53.03 -9.69 -2.79
CA ALA A 261 52.33 -8.45 -2.39
C ALA A 261 51.56 -7.79 -3.55
N GLY A 262 51.95 -8.05 -4.81
CA GLY A 262 51.33 -7.41 -5.98
C GLY A 262 49.92 -7.91 -6.30
N VAL A 263 49.64 -9.19 -6.05
CA VAL A 263 48.38 -9.83 -6.48
C VAL A 263 47.18 -9.33 -5.68
N VAL A 264 47.34 -9.13 -4.37
CA VAL A 264 46.22 -8.75 -3.48
C VAL A 264 45.78 -7.31 -3.73
N VAL A 265 46.74 -6.40 -3.93
CA VAL A 265 46.44 -4.99 -4.24
C VAL A 265 45.80 -4.88 -5.63
N GLY A 266 46.27 -5.66 -6.60
CA GLY A 266 45.66 -5.73 -7.93
C GLY A 266 44.22 -6.23 -7.91
N ALA A 267 43.91 -7.27 -7.13
CA ALA A 267 42.56 -7.81 -7.01
C ALA A 267 41.59 -6.82 -6.35
N LEU A 268 42.02 -6.11 -5.31
CA LEU A 268 41.20 -5.10 -4.64
C LEU A 268 40.91 -3.89 -5.55
N ALA A 269 41.91 -3.43 -6.30
CA ALA A 269 41.73 -2.33 -7.26
C ALA A 269 40.79 -2.73 -8.42
N ALA A 270 40.93 -3.94 -8.96
CA ALA A 270 40.05 -4.46 -10.00
C ALA A 270 38.61 -4.65 -9.50
N ALA A 271 38.42 -5.14 -8.28
CA ALA A 271 37.10 -5.30 -7.67
C ALA A 271 36.41 -3.94 -7.44
N ALA A 272 37.15 -2.93 -6.97
CA ALA A 272 36.63 -1.58 -6.78
C ALA A 272 36.21 -0.93 -8.11
N LEU A 273 37.00 -1.11 -9.17
CA LEU A 273 36.65 -0.62 -10.52
C LEU A 273 35.41 -1.31 -11.08
N LEU A 274 35.29 -2.63 -10.93
CA LEU A 274 34.10 -3.37 -11.36
C LEU A 274 32.86 -2.95 -10.59
N ALA A 275 32.94 -2.81 -9.26
CA ALA A 275 31.83 -2.32 -8.44
C ALA A 275 31.40 -0.90 -8.85
N GLY A 276 32.37 0.00 -9.06
CA GLY A 276 32.11 1.36 -9.53
C GLY A 276 31.42 1.40 -10.90
N LEU A 277 31.86 0.55 -11.85
CA LEU A 277 31.26 0.46 -13.18
C LEU A 277 29.83 -0.08 -13.13
N VAL A 278 29.55 -1.08 -12.28
CA VAL A 278 28.18 -1.61 -12.08
C VAL A 278 27.27 -0.53 -11.49
N ILE A 279 27.72 0.19 -10.46
CA ILE A 279 26.95 1.29 -9.85
C ILE A 279 26.70 2.39 -10.88
N PHE A 280 27.71 2.79 -11.64
CA PHE A 280 27.59 3.80 -12.68
C PHE A 280 26.58 3.40 -13.76
N LEU A 281 26.63 2.15 -14.25
CA LEU A 281 25.65 1.64 -15.20
C LEU A 281 24.25 1.60 -14.60
N PHE A 282 24.10 1.21 -13.33
CA PHE A 282 22.79 1.19 -12.66
C PHE A 282 22.20 2.60 -12.55
N ILE A 283 23.01 3.59 -12.20
CA ILE A 283 22.58 5.02 -12.15
C ILE A 283 22.29 5.54 -13.56
N ALA A 284 23.11 5.20 -14.56
CA ALA A 284 22.90 5.63 -15.94
C ALA A 284 21.64 5.01 -16.57
N ILE A 285 21.32 3.76 -16.22
CA ILE A 285 20.12 3.06 -16.68
C ILE A 285 18.88 3.54 -15.92
N ALA A 286 18.98 3.74 -14.59
CA ALA A 286 17.91 4.31 -13.78
C ALA A 286 17.57 5.74 -14.22
N GLY A 287 18.57 6.57 -14.51
CA GLY A 287 18.39 7.94 -15.01
C GLY A 287 17.79 8.01 -16.42
N ARG A 288 17.95 6.98 -17.24
CA ARG A 288 17.33 6.90 -18.58
C ARG A 288 15.86 6.47 -18.57
N SER A 289 15.35 5.96 -17.45
CA SER A 289 13.96 5.51 -17.35
C SER A 289 12.96 6.68 -17.16
N GLY A 290 13.44 7.92 -17.05
CA GLY A 290 12.60 9.11 -16.81
C GLY A 290 12.03 9.82 -18.05
N THR A 291 12.30 9.38 -19.30
CA THR A 291 11.88 10.14 -20.50
C THR A 291 11.17 9.33 -21.58
N THR A 292 10.65 8.14 -21.27
CA THR A 292 9.68 7.48 -22.15
C THR A 292 8.30 7.43 -21.50
N PHE A 293 7.82 8.59 -21.05
CA PHE A 293 6.38 8.87 -21.14
C PHE A 293 6.07 9.02 -22.62
N ALA A 294 5.97 7.87 -23.30
CA ALA A 294 5.39 7.79 -24.62
C ALA A 294 4.04 8.50 -24.52
N ARG A 295 3.92 9.60 -25.25
CA ARG A 295 2.67 10.27 -25.55
C ARG A 295 1.60 9.21 -25.80
N PHE A 296 0.76 8.95 -24.81
CA PHE A 296 -0.63 8.71 -25.07
C PHE A 296 -1.14 10.02 -25.69
N ARG A 297 -1.03 10.11 -27.03
CA ARG A 297 -1.88 11.02 -27.79
C ARG A 297 -3.30 10.55 -27.47
N PRO A 298 -4.10 11.32 -26.72
CA PRO A 298 -5.52 11.11 -26.80
C PRO A 298 -5.83 11.39 -28.27
N THR A 299 -6.37 10.41 -28.98
CA THR A 299 -7.13 10.72 -30.18
C THR A 299 -8.28 11.58 -29.68
N MET A 300 -8.06 12.89 -29.66
CA MET A 300 -9.13 13.88 -29.54
C MET A 300 -10.03 13.61 -30.72
N ARG A 301 -11.08 12.83 -30.45
CA ARG A 301 -12.26 12.78 -31.30
C ARG A 301 -12.79 14.21 -31.30
N SER A 302 -12.55 14.88 -32.42
CA SER A 302 -13.05 16.19 -32.79
C SER A 302 -14.42 16.43 -32.16
N ARG A 303 -14.46 17.29 -31.14
CA ARG A 303 -15.70 17.92 -30.71
C ARG A 303 -16.07 18.88 -31.82
N ASP A 304 -17.20 18.58 -32.48
CA ASP A 304 -17.95 19.54 -33.27
C ASP A 304 -18.07 20.88 -32.51
N PRO A 305 -17.62 22.00 -33.08
CA PRO A 305 -17.77 23.32 -32.48
C PRO A 305 -19.20 23.91 -32.61
N ASP A 306 -20.16 23.22 -33.25
CA ASP A 306 -21.45 23.84 -33.61
C ASP A 306 -22.65 23.51 -32.72
N ARG A 307 -22.47 22.90 -31.55
CA ARG A 307 -23.61 22.64 -30.64
C ARG A 307 -23.68 23.59 -29.46
N ALA A 308 -24.27 24.76 -29.72
CA ALA A 308 -24.63 25.74 -28.69
C ALA A 308 -25.57 25.11 -27.63
N PRO A 309 -25.36 25.41 -26.32
CA PRO A 309 -26.22 24.92 -25.25
C PRO A 309 -27.56 25.66 -25.26
N THR A 310 -28.64 24.93 -25.49
CA THR A 310 -30.01 25.43 -25.31
C THR A 310 -30.38 25.31 -23.84
N TRP A 311 -30.32 26.43 -23.12
CA TRP A 311 -30.85 26.56 -21.76
C TRP A 311 -32.38 26.56 -21.83
N THR A 312 -33.01 25.47 -21.40
CA THR A 312 -34.47 25.41 -21.24
C THR A 312 -34.82 25.77 -19.80
N THR A 313 -35.26 27.01 -19.60
CA THR A 313 -35.81 27.53 -18.35
C THR A 313 -37.11 26.78 -18.01
N PHE A 314 -37.11 26.02 -16.93
CA PHE A 314 -38.32 25.41 -16.37
C PHE A 314 -39.05 26.44 -15.50
N HIS A 315 -40.24 26.86 -15.93
CA HIS A 315 -41.21 27.55 -15.08
C HIS A 315 -42.06 26.50 -14.36
N HIS A 316 -42.04 26.54 -13.03
CA HIS A 316 -43.01 25.84 -12.19
C HIS A 316 -44.27 26.72 -12.04
N THR A 317 -45.42 26.15 -12.37
CA THR A 317 -46.75 26.56 -11.91
C THR A 317 -47.24 25.57 -10.88
#